data_AF-A0A2E4KR23-F1
#
_entry.id   AF-A0A2E4KR23-F1
#
_cell.length_a   1.000
_cell.length_b   1.000
_cell.length_c   1.000
_cell.angle_alpha   90.00
_cell.angle_beta   90.00
_cell.angle_gamma   90.00
#
_symmetry.space_group_name_H-M   'P 1'
#
loop_
_entity.id
_entity.type
_entity.pdbx_description
1 polymer ?
#
loop_
_entity_poly.entity_id
_entity_poly.type
_entity_poly.pdbx_seq_one_letter_code
_entity_poly.pdbx_strand_id
1 'polypeptide(L)'
;MDGYEVNAEKFGPLAAAVSDRDSRNPGHHHAPDGTTAETVTQPVKIHDEMYIRDYSKCILCYKCVEACGEDAQNTFAIAVAGRGFDARISTEFDRRLDDSACVYCGNCIGVCPTGALMFKSEHDRRESGEWDESKQSVTRTVCPYCGVGCNLDLHVQNNEIVKVMSPMDHSVTHGHLCIKGRFGWQFVQNRKET
;
A
#
# COMPACT_ATOMS: atom_id res chain seq x y z
N MET A 1 -1.03 26.26 18.29
CA MET A 1 -0.22 26.29 17.06
C MET A 1 -1.20 26.55 15.96
N ASP A 2 -1.32 27.82 15.55
CA ASP A 2 -2.13 28.19 14.40
C ASP A 2 -1.50 27.48 13.20
N GLY A 3 -2.26 26.56 12.60
CA GLY A 3 -1.76 25.65 11.60
C GLY A 3 -1.22 26.41 10.38
N TYR A 4 -0.19 25.85 9.74
CA TYR A 4 0.15 26.25 8.37
C TYR A 4 -1.11 26.05 7.51
N GLU A 5 -1.80 27.14 7.18
CA GLU A 5 -2.95 27.10 6.27
C GLU A 5 -2.45 26.72 4.87
N VAL A 6 -2.63 25.46 4.49
CA VAL A 6 -2.31 24.97 3.15
C VAL A 6 -3.44 25.40 2.21
N ASN A 7 -3.21 26.46 1.44
CA ASN A 7 -4.09 26.82 0.33
C ASN A 7 -3.70 26.02 -0.93
N ALA A 8 -4.35 24.86 -1.12
CA ALA A 8 -4.12 23.98 -2.27
C ALA A 8 -4.55 24.63 -3.61
N GLU A 9 -5.51 25.55 -3.58
CA GLU A 9 -6.08 26.19 -4.77
C GLU A 9 -5.20 27.31 -5.35
N LYS A 10 -4.17 27.73 -4.61
CA LYS A 10 -3.24 28.80 -5.03
C LYS A 10 -2.57 28.52 -6.39
N PHE A 11 -2.43 27.26 -6.77
CA PHE A 11 -1.73 26.84 -7.99
C PHE A 11 -2.68 26.52 -9.16
N GLY A 12 -3.95 26.91 -9.06
CA GLY A 12 -4.98 26.62 -10.07
C GLY A 12 -5.70 25.30 -9.84
N PRO A 13 -6.66 24.94 -10.71
CA PRO A 13 -7.39 23.68 -10.60
C PRO A 13 -6.45 22.48 -10.80
N LEU A 14 -6.75 21.36 -10.13
CA LEU A 14 -5.99 20.12 -10.29
C LEU A 14 -6.06 19.63 -11.74
N ALA A 15 -4.92 19.23 -12.29
CA ALA A 15 -4.87 18.54 -13.57
C ALA A 15 -5.68 17.23 -13.50
N ALA A 16 -6.26 16.83 -14.63
CA ALA A 16 -7.01 15.58 -14.72
C ALA A 16 -6.11 14.38 -14.39
N ALA A 17 -6.69 13.34 -13.78
CA ALA A 17 -5.98 12.09 -13.55
C ALA A 17 -5.48 11.53 -14.89
N VAL A 18 -4.17 11.33 -15.00
CA VAL A 18 -3.57 10.80 -16.23
C VAL A 18 -3.42 9.30 -16.07
N SER A 19 -4.18 8.54 -16.86
CA SER A 19 -4.14 7.06 -16.84
C SER A 19 -2.80 6.48 -17.26
N ASP A 20 -1.99 7.29 -17.96
CA ASP A 20 -0.78 6.86 -18.67
C ASP A 20 0.50 7.36 -17.99
N ARG A 21 0.45 7.68 -16.69
CA ARG A 21 1.64 8.19 -15.98
C ARG A 21 2.80 7.20 -16.00
N ASP A 22 2.51 5.91 -16.07
CA ASP A 22 3.52 4.86 -16.21
C ASP A 22 4.19 4.77 -17.57
N SER A 23 3.56 5.25 -18.65
CA SER A 23 4.19 5.32 -19.97
C SER A 23 5.09 6.54 -20.16
N ARG A 24 4.98 7.54 -19.26
CA ARG A 24 5.76 8.78 -19.37
C ARG A 24 7.25 8.45 -19.36
N ASN A 25 7.94 8.91 -20.41
CA ASN A 25 9.34 8.60 -20.62
C ASN A 25 10.19 9.12 -19.45
N PRO A 26 10.85 8.23 -18.69
CA PRO A 26 11.72 8.64 -17.60
C PRO A 26 12.76 9.60 -18.14
N GLY A 27 12.76 10.81 -17.59
CA GLY A 27 13.77 11.77 -17.95
C GLY A 27 13.39 12.77 -19.04
N HIS A 28 12.10 12.97 -19.29
CA HIS A 28 11.58 14.16 -19.94
C HIS A 28 10.65 14.90 -18.98
N HIS A 29 10.89 16.21 -18.79
CA HIS A 29 9.92 17.07 -18.12
C HIS A 29 9.10 17.73 -19.21
N HIS A 30 7.81 17.45 -19.26
CA HIS A 30 6.91 18.26 -20.08
C HIS A 30 6.81 19.65 -19.44
N ALA A 31 6.93 20.69 -20.27
CA ALA A 31 6.75 22.05 -19.78
C ALA A 31 5.30 22.19 -19.29
N PRO A 32 5.07 22.68 -18.06
CA PRO A 32 3.72 22.90 -17.57
C PRO A 32 3.06 24.00 -18.40
N ASP A 33 1.77 23.86 -18.67
CA ASP A 33 0.98 24.86 -19.38
C ASP A 33 0.69 26.11 -18.52
N GLY A 34 0.91 26.01 -17.20
CA GLY A 34 0.69 27.08 -16.22
C GLY A 34 -0.78 27.34 -15.90
N THR A 35 -1.70 26.52 -16.41
CA THR A 35 -3.15 26.66 -16.23
C THR A 35 -3.71 25.71 -15.18
N THR A 36 -3.01 24.62 -14.89
CA THR A 36 -3.41 23.59 -13.92
C THR A 36 -2.28 23.27 -12.94
N ALA A 37 -2.66 22.82 -11.74
CA ALA A 37 -1.74 22.27 -10.77
C ALA A 37 -1.45 20.80 -11.13
N GLU A 38 -0.18 20.48 -11.35
CA GLU A 38 0.27 19.10 -11.56
C GLU A 38 -0.13 18.21 -10.38
N THR A 39 -0.61 17.00 -10.69
CA THR A 39 -1.04 16.04 -9.68
C THR A 39 -0.38 14.69 -9.87
N VAL A 40 -0.24 13.97 -8.76
CA VAL A 40 0.23 12.59 -8.76
C VAL A 40 -0.91 11.57 -8.96
N THR A 41 -2.16 12.05 -9.07
CA THR A 41 -3.36 11.23 -9.25
C THR A 41 -3.25 10.33 -10.47
N GLN A 42 -3.56 9.06 -10.25
CA GLN A 42 -3.61 8.02 -11.27
C GLN A 42 -4.65 6.97 -10.88
N PRO A 43 -5.13 6.13 -11.82
CA PRO A 43 -6.06 5.06 -11.51
C PRO A 43 -5.51 4.11 -10.44
N VAL A 44 -6.37 3.66 -9.54
CA VAL A 44 -6.04 2.64 -8.54
C VAL A 44 -5.69 1.34 -9.25
N LYS A 45 -4.53 0.75 -8.92
CA LYS A 45 -4.11 -0.53 -9.48
C LYS A 45 -4.55 -1.67 -8.55
N ILE A 46 -5.48 -2.47 -9.03
CA ILE A 46 -5.97 -3.69 -8.37
C ILE A 46 -5.22 -4.88 -8.94
N HIS A 47 -4.45 -5.57 -8.09
CA HIS A 47 -3.69 -6.76 -8.52
C HIS A 47 -4.51 -8.02 -8.33
N ASP A 48 -5.06 -8.20 -7.15
CA ASP A 48 -5.85 -9.36 -6.77
C ASP A 48 -6.80 -8.99 -5.62
N GLU A 49 -7.39 -10.00 -4.98
CA GLU A 49 -8.29 -9.81 -3.83
C GLU A 49 -7.58 -9.36 -2.54
N MET A 50 -6.25 -9.22 -2.55
CA MET A 50 -5.43 -8.95 -1.36
C MET A 50 -4.76 -7.58 -1.41
N TYR A 51 -4.33 -7.11 -2.58
CA TYR A 51 -3.36 -6.01 -2.71
C TYR A 51 -3.84 -4.85 -3.61
N ILE A 52 -3.81 -3.63 -3.07
CA ILE A 52 -4.10 -2.38 -3.80
C ILE A 52 -2.88 -1.45 -3.86
N ARG A 53 -2.68 -0.79 -5.01
CA ARG A 53 -1.81 0.39 -5.16
C ARG A 53 -2.64 1.62 -5.52
N ASP A 54 -2.84 2.52 -4.58
CA ASP A 54 -3.40 3.85 -4.79
C ASP A 54 -2.31 4.91 -4.63
N TYR A 55 -1.61 5.16 -5.73
CA TYR A 55 -0.48 6.08 -5.72
C TYR A 55 -0.89 7.56 -5.68
N SER A 56 -2.18 7.89 -5.74
CA SER A 56 -2.65 9.25 -5.47
C SER A 56 -2.38 9.67 -4.01
N LYS A 57 -2.31 8.69 -3.11
CA LYS A 57 -1.94 8.84 -1.69
C LYS A 57 -0.43 8.75 -1.44
N CYS A 58 0.40 8.51 -2.46
CA CYS A 58 1.83 8.28 -2.27
C CYS A 58 2.60 9.59 -2.08
N ILE A 59 3.40 9.65 -1.01
CA ILE A 59 4.29 10.79 -0.70
C ILE A 59 5.77 10.54 -1.08
N LEU A 60 6.05 9.49 -1.86
CA LEU A 60 7.41 9.10 -2.28
C LEU A 60 8.43 8.99 -1.14
N CYS A 61 8.02 8.46 0.02
CA CYS A 61 8.91 8.28 1.19
C CYS A 61 9.90 7.10 1.08
N TYR A 62 9.82 6.31 0.00
CA TYR A 62 10.69 5.16 -0.31
C TYR A 62 10.72 3.97 0.65
N LYS A 63 10.06 4.03 1.81
CA LYS A 63 9.96 2.89 2.76
C LYS A 63 9.54 1.57 2.12
N CYS A 64 8.60 1.62 1.16
CA CYS A 64 8.15 0.43 0.45
C CYS A 64 9.21 -0.19 -0.47
N VAL A 65 10.10 0.63 -1.03
CA VAL A 65 11.23 0.19 -1.87
C VAL A 65 12.28 -0.46 -0.99
N GLU A 66 12.62 0.17 0.14
CA GLU A 66 13.56 -0.40 1.12
C GLU A 66 13.07 -1.75 1.65
N ALA A 67 11.80 -1.83 2.08
CA ALA A 67 11.19 -3.09 2.52
C ALA A 67 11.11 -4.17 1.43
N CYS A 68 11.00 -3.80 0.14
CA CYS A 68 11.04 -4.76 -0.96
C CYS A 68 12.46 -5.21 -1.31
N GLY A 69 13.44 -4.33 -1.07
CA GLY A 69 14.87 -4.58 -1.19
C GLY A 69 15.45 -5.15 0.11
N GLU A 70 16.56 -4.56 0.54
CA GLU A 70 17.46 -5.16 1.52
C GLU A 70 16.87 -5.29 2.93
N ASP A 71 15.95 -4.39 3.31
CA ASP A 71 15.43 -4.34 4.69
C ASP A 71 14.57 -5.55 5.07
N ALA A 72 13.94 -6.21 4.11
CA ALA A 72 13.10 -7.37 4.42
C ALA A 72 13.18 -8.49 3.39
N GLN A 73 12.88 -8.21 2.12
CA GLN A 73 12.53 -9.27 1.18
C GLN A 73 13.64 -9.66 0.19
N ASN A 74 14.55 -8.73 -0.13
CA ASN A 74 15.59 -8.88 -1.14
C ASN A 74 15.05 -9.31 -2.52
N THR A 75 13.84 -8.86 -2.87
CA THR A 75 13.20 -9.17 -4.16
C THR A 75 13.30 -8.02 -5.15
N PHE A 76 13.34 -6.77 -4.68
CA PHE A 76 13.48 -5.59 -5.53
C PHE A 76 12.39 -5.48 -6.63
N ALA A 77 11.18 -5.97 -6.36
CA ALA A 77 10.07 -5.97 -7.32
C ALA A 77 9.51 -4.58 -7.61
N ILE A 78 9.68 -3.63 -6.68
CA ILE A 78 9.27 -2.23 -6.86
C ILE A 78 10.44 -1.30 -6.63
N ALA A 79 10.51 -0.24 -7.44
CA ALA A 79 11.53 0.79 -7.39
C ALA A 79 10.92 2.16 -7.74
N VAL A 80 11.73 3.22 -7.68
CA VAL A 80 11.33 4.54 -8.15
C VAL A 80 11.52 4.60 -9.67
N ALA A 81 10.46 4.93 -10.39
CA ALA A 81 10.48 5.21 -11.82
C ALA A 81 10.17 6.70 -12.07
N GLY A 82 10.75 7.26 -13.14
CA GLY A 82 10.58 8.67 -13.49
C GLY A 82 11.43 9.62 -12.63
N ARG A 83 11.19 10.93 -12.78
CA ARG A 83 11.88 11.99 -12.02
C ARG A 83 10.98 13.23 -11.86
N GLY A 84 11.26 14.05 -10.86
CA GLY A 84 10.45 15.25 -10.56
C GLY A 84 8.97 14.90 -10.39
N PHE A 85 8.08 15.66 -11.04
CA PHE A 85 6.63 15.40 -10.99
C PHE A 85 6.19 14.09 -11.65
N ASP A 86 7.07 13.36 -12.35
CA ASP A 86 6.76 12.04 -12.91
C ASP A 86 7.25 10.88 -12.03
N ALA A 87 7.92 11.20 -10.92
CA ALA A 87 8.41 10.19 -9.98
C ALA A 87 7.23 9.41 -9.36
N ARG A 88 7.36 8.09 -9.36
CA ARG A 88 6.36 7.15 -8.85
C ARG A 88 7.02 5.85 -8.45
N ILE A 89 6.38 5.09 -7.56
CA ILE A 89 6.77 3.71 -7.32
C ILE A 89 6.22 2.88 -8.48
N SER A 90 7.04 2.03 -9.07
CA SER A 90 6.63 1.14 -10.16
C SER A 90 7.39 -0.17 -10.11
N THR A 91 6.86 -1.15 -10.81
CA THR A 91 7.49 -2.44 -11.08
C THR A 91 8.40 -2.33 -12.30
N GLU A 92 9.22 -3.35 -12.53
CA GLU A 92 9.92 -3.53 -13.81
C GLU A 92 8.92 -3.42 -14.98
N PHE A 93 9.21 -2.52 -15.93
CA PHE A 93 8.38 -2.24 -17.12
C PHE A 93 6.89 -1.97 -16.83
N ASP A 94 6.55 -1.44 -15.64
CA ASP A 94 5.17 -1.26 -15.16
C ASP A 94 4.28 -2.51 -15.31
N ARG A 95 4.86 -3.69 -15.11
CA ARG A 95 4.08 -4.93 -15.09
C ARG A 95 3.16 -4.98 -13.87
N ARG A 96 2.09 -5.76 -13.97
CA ARG A 96 1.29 -6.10 -12.79
C ARG A 96 2.14 -6.91 -11.80
N LEU A 97 1.78 -6.95 -10.52
CA LEU A 97 2.62 -7.63 -9.52
C LEU A 97 2.74 -9.14 -9.81
N ASP A 98 1.69 -9.76 -10.36
CA ASP A 98 1.61 -11.14 -10.82
C ASP A 98 2.56 -11.46 -11.98
N ASP A 99 2.89 -10.45 -12.79
CA ASP A 99 3.81 -10.55 -13.91
C ASP A 99 5.20 -9.97 -13.57
N SER A 100 5.52 -9.80 -12.28
CA SER A 100 6.76 -9.21 -11.80
C SER A 100 7.52 -10.18 -10.88
N ALA A 101 8.69 -9.76 -10.38
CA ALA A 101 9.41 -10.49 -9.34
C ALA A 101 8.67 -10.57 -7.99
N CYS A 102 7.55 -9.89 -7.80
CA CYS A 102 6.84 -9.79 -6.52
C CYS A 102 6.37 -11.16 -6.00
N VAL A 103 6.73 -11.46 -4.75
CA VAL A 103 6.31 -12.69 -4.05
C VAL A 103 5.10 -12.47 -3.12
N TYR A 104 4.43 -11.32 -3.22
CA TYR A 104 3.24 -10.96 -2.44
C TYR A 104 3.44 -11.05 -0.91
N CYS A 105 4.63 -10.73 -0.38
CA CYS A 105 4.85 -10.75 1.08
C CYS A 105 4.09 -9.64 1.83
N GLY A 106 3.77 -8.53 1.15
CA GLY A 106 3.03 -7.41 1.72
C GLY A 106 3.81 -6.59 2.77
N ASN A 107 5.13 -6.75 2.89
CA ASN A 107 5.94 -5.93 3.80
C ASN A 107 5.90 -4.44 3.41
N CYS A 108 5.76 -4.13 2.12
CA CYS A 108 5.54 -2.78 1.62
C CYS A 108 4.21 -2.16 2.09
N ILE A 109 3.16 -2.96 2.32
CA ILE A 109 1.92 -2.50 2.97
C ILE A 109 2.20 -2.20 4.44
N GLY A 110 2.96 -3.08 5.10
CA GLY A 110 3.31 -2.94 6.51
C GLY A 110 4.01 -1.63 6.88
N VAL A 111 4.71 -1.01 5.93
CA VAL A 111 5.51 0.20 6.14
C VAL A 111 4.94 1.45 5.45
N CYS A 112 3.86 1.32 4.67
CA CYS A 112 3.29 2.45 3.92
C CYS A 112 2.55 3.41 4.88
N PRO A 113 3.01 4.66 5.06
CA PRO A 113 2.43 5.56 6.07
C PRO A 113 1.11 6.20 5.63
N THR A 114 0.81 6.23 4.33
CA THR A 114 -0.35 6.95 3.76
C THR A 114 -1.44 6.03 3.25
N GLY A 115 -1.24 4.71 3.29
CA GLY A 115 -2.18 3.76 2.69
C GLY A 115 -2.13 3.72 1.16
N ALA A 116 -1.09 4.27 0.53
CA ALA A 116 -0.89 4.12 -0.92
C ALA A 116 -0.68 2.66 -1.35
N LEU A 117 -0.17 1.83 -0.44
CA LEU A 117 -0.12 0.37 -0.56
C LEU A 117 -0.91 -0.19 0.62
N MET A 118 -1.97 -0.94 0.35
CA MET A 118 -2.82 -1.46 1.41
C MET A 118 -3.54 -2.76 1.02
N PHE A 119 -4.18 -3.37 2.03
CA PHE A 119 -5.11 -4.46 1.80
C PHE A 119 -6.29 -3.98 0.96
N LYS A 120 -6.73 -4.79 -0.01
CA LYS A 120 -7.97 -4.51 -0.75
C LYS A 120 -9.18 -4.40 0.19
N SER A 121 -9.24 -5.28 1.17
CA SER A 121 -10.28 -5.29 2.21
C SER A 121 -10.33 -4.00 3.04
N GLU A 122 -9.19 -3.34 3.26
CA GLU A 122 -9.14 -2.04 3.93
C GLU A 122 -9.51 -0.91 2.97
N HIS A 123 -8.96 -0.94 1.76
CA HIS A 123 -9.25 0.04 0.71
C HIS A 123 -10.76 0.15 0.43
N ASP A 124 -11.40 -0.99 0.12
CA ASP A 124 -12.81 -1.03 -0.28
C ASP A 124 -13.73 -0.53 0.84
N ARG A 125 -13.43 -0.86 2.11
CA ARG A 125 -14.17 -0.36 3.27
C ARG A 125 -13.98 1.13 3.52
N ARG A 126 -12.79 1.67 3.23
CA ARG A 126 -12.55 3.10 3.32
C ARG A 126 -13.36 3.84 2.25
N GLU A 127 -13.42 3.30 1.03
CA GLU A 127 -14.24 3.87 -0.06
C GLU A 127 -15.74 3.77 0.21
N SER A 128 -16.23 2.68 0.81
CA SER A 128 -17.65 2.54 1.18
C SER A 128 -18.05 3.29 2.46
N GLY A 129 -17.08 3.86 3.19
CA GLY A 129 -17.31 4.54 4.47
C GLY A 129 -17.55 3.58 5.65
N GLU A 130 -17.34 2.28 5.47
CA GLU A 130 -17.49 1.26 6.50
C GLU A 130 -16.25 1.10 7.39
N TRP A 131 -15.09 1.63 6.97
CA TRP A 131 -13.87 1.55 7.75
C TRP A 131 -13.93 2.43 9.00
N ASP A 132 -13.93 1.82 10.18
CA ASP A 132 -14.02 2.51 11.46
C ASP A 132 -13.01 1.94 12.44
N GLU A 133 -11.85 2.61 12.55
CA GLU A 133 -10.76 2.19 13.44
C GLU A 133 -11.17 2.20 14.91
N SER A 134 -12.14 3.03 15.31
CA SER A 134 -12.63 3.09 16.69
C SER A 134 -13.42 1.84 17.09
N LYS A 135 -13.98 1.12 16.10
CA LYS A 135 -14.70 -0.15 16.29
C LYS A 135 -13.80 -1.38 16.15
N GLN A 136 -12.52 -1.19 15.85
CA GLN A 136 -11.60 -2.30 15.65
C GLN A 136 -10.99 -2.77 16.97
N SER A 137 -11.03 -4.08 17.20
CA SER A 137 -10.22 -4.72 18.24
C SER A 137 -8.95 -5.29 17.62
N VAL A 138 -7.82 -5.14 18.30
CA VAL A 138 -6.54 -5.75 17.89
C VAL A 138 -6.22 -6.91 18.82
N THR A 139 -6.06 -8.11 18.26
CA THR A 139 -5.67 -9.31 19.02
C THR A 139 -4.29 -9.79 18.57
N ARG A 140 -3.34 -9.82 19.51
CA ARG A 140 -2.02 -10.40 19.32
C ARG A 140 -2.11 -11.91 19.36
N THR A 141 -1.60 -12.61 18.33
CA THR A 141 -1.51 -14.07 18.29
C THR A 141 -0.23 -14.54 17.61
N VAL A 142 -0.04 -15.85 17.47
CA VAL A 142 1.09 -16.47 16.77
C VAL A 142 0.61 -17.11 15.48
N CYS A 143 1.36 -16.90 14.41
CA CYS A 143 1.11 -17.49 13.10
C CYS A 143 1.30 -19.02 13.10
N PRO A 144 0.29 -19.83 12.72
CA PRO A 144 0.37 -21.29 12.74
C PRO A 144 0.91 -21.88 11.43
N TYR A 145 1.27 -21.06 10.43
CA TYR A 145 1.61 -21.55 9.09
C TYR A 145 2.94 -22.28 8.98
N CYS A 146 3.89 -22.00 9.86
CA CYS A 146 5.21 -22.65 9.90
C CYS A 146 5.84 -22.51 11.30
N GLY A 147 7.00 -23.15 11.49
CA GLY A 147 7.71 -23.14 12.79
C GLY A 147 8.42 -21.84 13.16
N VAL A 148 8.35 -20.77 12.35
CA VAL A 148 8.99 -19.48 12.67
C VAL A 148 8.30 -18.79 13.84
N GLY A 149 6.99 -18.95 13.98
CA GLY A 149 6.24 -18.36 15.09
C GLY A 149 6.11 -16.84 15.02
N CYS A 150 5.86 -16.27 13.84
CA CYS A 150 5.67 -14.82 13.71
C CYS A 150 4.48 -14.35 14.57
N ASN A 151 4.67 -13.31 15.37
CA ASN A 151 3.55 -12.65 16.05
C ASN A 151 2.72 -11.82 15.07
N LEU A 152 1.41 -11.87 15.24
CA LEU A 152 0.41 -11.22 14.38
C LEU A 152 -0.46 -10.29 15.21
N ASP A 153 -0.74 -9.11 14.68
CA ASP A 153 -1.77 -8.21 15.18
C ASP A 153 -2.98 -8.30 14.25
N LEU A 154 -4.00 -9.05 14.68
CA LEU A 154 -5.24 -9.22 13.95
C LEU A 154 -6.16 -8.03 14.23
N HIS A 155 -6.42 -7.20 13.23
CA HIS A 155 -7.42 -6.13 13.31
C HIS A 155 -8.77 -6.71 12.92
N VAL A 156 -9.73 -6.67 13.86
CA VAL A 156 -11.06 -7.24 13.70
C VAL A 156 -12.11 -6.16 13.81
N GLN A 157 -13.01 -6.08 12.82
CA GLN A 157 -14.19 -5.22 12.80
C GLN A 157 -15.40 -6.07 12.47
N ASN A 158 -16.52 -5.90 13.19
CA ASN A 158 -17.76 -6.64 12.91
C ASN A 158 -17.57 -8.17 12.81
N ASN A 159 -16.71 -8.73 13.68
CA ASN A 159 -16.36 -10.15 13.71
C ASN A 159 -15.68 -10.67 12.43
N GLU A 160 -15.06 -9.78 11.66
CA GLU A 160 -14.26 -10.06 10.46
C GLU A 160 -12.84 -9.51 10.62
N ILE A 161 -11.84 -10.27 10.17
CA ILE A 161 -10.43 -9.83 10.14
C ILE A 161 -10.28 -8.93 8.92
N VAL A 162 -10.13 -7.63 9.16
CA VAL A 162 -10.07 -6.62 8.10
C VAL A 162 -8.64 -6.31 7.65
N LYS A 163 -7.66 -6.54 8.54
CA LYS A 163 -6.22 -6.35 8.30
C LYS A 163 -5.40 -7.21 9.25
N VAL A 164 -4.23 -7.65 8.81
CA VAL A 164 -3.23 -8.31 9.68
C VAL A 164 -1.91 -7.56 9.63
N MET A 165 -1.44 -7.15 10.81
CA MET A 165 -0.16 -6.48 11.04
C MET A 165 0.78 -7.38 11.84
N SER A 166 1.98 -6.90 12.14
CA SER A 166 2.89 -7.56 13.07
C SER A 166 3.68 -6.50 13.85
N PRO A 167 3.95 -6.73 15.14
CA PRO A 167 4.83 -5.89 15.95
C PRO A 167 6.21 -5.68 15.31
N MET A 168 6.58 -4.42 15.11
CA MET A 168 7.92 -4.05 14.60
C MET A 168 9.03 -4.43 15.59
N ASP A 169 8.73 -4.51 16.89
CA ASP A 169 9.65 -4.86 17.98
C ASP A 169 9.74 -6.38 18.23
N HIS A 170 9.18 -7.21 17.36
CA HIS A 170 9.25 -8.67 17.48
C HIS A 170 10.67 -9.22 17.26
N SER A 171 11.19 -9.97 18.22
CA SER A 171 12.57 -10.47 18.23
C SER A 171 12.95 -11.42 17.09
N VAL A 172 11.97 -12.09 16.47
CA VAL A 172 12.23 -13.06 15.39
C VAL A 172 12.07 -12.42 14.02
N THR A 173 11.02 -11.64 13.82
CA THR A 173 10.61 -11.19 12.47
C THR A 173 10.60 -9.69 12.28
N HIS A 174 10.77 -8.89 13.33
CA HIS A 174 10.83 -7.42 13.27
C HIS A 174 9.65 -6.81 12.49
N GLY A 175 8.44 -7.36 12.63
CA GLY A 175 7.22 -6.91 11.93
C GLY A 175 7.04 -7.46 10.51
N HIS A 176 8.02 -8.15 9.95
CA HIS A 176 7.93 -8.74 8.62
C HIS A 176 7.13 -10.04 8.63
N LEU A 177 6.29 -10.22 7.61
CA LEU A 177 5.53 -11.46 7.40
C LEU A 177 5.69 -11.94 5.96
N CYS A 178 5.52 -13.24 5.76
CA CYS A 178 5.31 -13.79 4.43
C CYS A 178 3.84 -13.62 4.00
N ILE A 179 3.55 -13.94 2.73
CA ILE A 179 2.19 -13.91 2.16
C ILE A 179 1.15 -14.62 3.04
N LYS A 180 1.48 -15.78 3.61
CA LYS A 180 0.56 -16.56 4.45
C LYS A 180 0.25 -15.84 5.76
N GLY A 181 1.27 -15.32 6.43
CA GLY A 181 1.09 -14.55 7.68
C GLY A 181 0.34 -13.24 7.45
N ARG A 182 0.53 -12.60 6.29
CA ARG A 182 -0.10 -11.33 5.95
C ARG A 182 -1.55 -11.46 5.50
N PHE A 183 -1.85 -12.42 4.63
CA PHE A 183 -3.14 -12.48 3.91
C PHE A 183 -3.93 -13.78 4.11
N GLY A 184 -3.31 -14.82 4.66
CA GLY A 184 -3.88 -16.18 4.69
C GLY A 184 -5.09 -16.39 5.61
N TRP A 185 -5.81 -15.36 6.06
CA TRP A 185 -6.77 -15.50 7.17
C TRP A 185 -8.23 -15.61 6.75
N GLN A 186 -8.53 -15.50 5.45
CA GLN A 186 -9.91 -15.58 4.97
C GLN A 186 -10.59 -16.92 5.30
N PHE A 187 -9.85 -18.04 5.40
CA PHE A 187 -10.44 -19.34 5.69
C PHE A 187 -11.09 -19.42 7.09
N VAL A 188 -10.63 -18.64 8.07
CA VAL A 188 -11.28 -18.62 9.40
C VAL A 188 -12.60 -17.88 9.39
N GLN A 189 -12.88 -17.11 8.33
CA GLN A 189 -14.12 -16.37 8.13
C GLN A 189 -15.16 -17.13 7.32
N ASN A 190 -14.88 -18.38 6.92
CA ASN A 190 -15.82 -19.22 6.17
C ASN A 190 -16.92 -19.78 7.10
N ARG A 191 -17.81 -18.89 7.55
CA ARG A 191 -18.97 -19.22 8.37
C ARG A 191 -20.14 -19.59 7.45
N LYS A 192 -20.91 -20.61 7.81
CA LYS A 192 -22.21 -20.83 7.18
C LYS A 192 -23.11 -19.65 7.55
N GLU A 193 -23.66 -18.98 6.54
CA GLU A 193 -24.78 -18.06 6.74
C GLU A 193 -25.87 -18.85 7.49
N THR A 194 -26.20 -18.37 8.70
CA THR A 194 -27.18 -19.02 9.58
C THR A 194 -28.49 -18.27 9.51
#